data_AF-A0A397VU48-F1
#
_entry.id   AF-A0A397VU48-F1
#
_cell.length_a   1.000
_cell.length_b   1.000
_cell.length_c   1.000
_cell.angle_alpha   90.00
_cell.angle_beta   90.00
_cell.angle_gamma   90.00
#
_symmetry.space_group_name_H-M   'P 1'
#
loop_
_entity.id
_entity.type
_entity.pdbx_description
1 polymer ?
#
loop_
_entity_poly.entity_id
_entity_poly.type
_entity_poly.pdbx_seq_one_letter_code
_entity_poly.pdbx_strand_id
1 'polypeptide(L)'
;MILFSFFTLIYLMNLFIGILSELISEANNHNAYLALKKEIIDEIELFYLLPSQRRRPDWFPEIFFYIVSSNEVFKLINKVQSNNWEEFTKPIISDTVLKALGREENK
;
A
#
# COMPACT_ATOMS: atom_id res chain seq x y z
N MET A 1 20.77 -44.90 4.87
CA MET A 1 20.34 -43.79 3.98
C MET A 1 19.01 -43.17 4.41
N ILE A 2 17.96 -43.95 4.68
CA ILE A 2 16.63 -43.44 5.04
C ILE A 2 16.64 -42.56 6.31
N LEU A 3 17.28 -43.02 7.38
CA LEU A 3 17.36 -42.26 8.64
C LEU A 3 18.12 -40.94 8.49
N PHE A 4 19.25 -40.96 7.76
CA PHE A 4 20.03 -39.77 7.45
C PHE A 4 19.21 -38.77 6.65
N SER A 5 18.54 -39.22 5.59
CA SER A 5 17.67 -38.37 4.77
C SER A 5 16.52 -37.75 5.58
N PHE A 6 15.90 -38.53 6.47
CA PHE A 6 14.81 -38.05 7.34
C PHE A 6 15.28 -36.93 8.28
N PHE A 7 16.42 -37.09 8.94
CA PHE A 7 16.99 -36.05 9.80
C PHE A 7 17.42 -34.81 9.00
N THR A 8 18.01 -35.00 7.81
CA THR A 8 18.36 -33.85 6.96
C THR A 8 17.13 -33.06 6.52
N LEU A 9 16.01 -33.72 6.24
CA LEU A 9 14.77 -33.04 5.86
C LEU A 9 14.22 -32.23 7.03
N ILE A 10 14.13 -32.81 8.23
CA ILE A 10 13.65 -32.12 9.44
C ILE A 10 14.56 -30.93 9.76
N TYR A 11 15.88 -31.12 9.72
CA TYR A 11 16.84 -30.05 9.96
C TYR A 11 16.67 -28.92 8.95
N LEU A 12 16.58 -29.26 7.66
CA LEU A 12 16.45 -28.28 6.59
C LEU A 12 15.10 -27.53 6.67
N MET A 13 14.00 -28.21 7.00
CA MET A 13 12.70 -27.56 7.21
C MET A 13 12.73 -26.60 8.40
N ASN A 14 13.35 -26.98 9.51
CA ASN A 14 13.48 -26.11 10.68
C ASN A 14 14.35 -24.88 10.36
N LEU A 15 15.43 -25.07 9.58
CA LEU A 15 16.26 -23.98 9.09
C LEU A 15 15.46 -23.04 8.17
N PHE A 16 14.72 -23.58 7.21
CA PHE A 16 13.88 -22.79 6.30
C PHE A 16 12.83 -21.97 7.04
N ILE A 17 12.15 -22.57 8.03
CA ILE A 17 11.15 -21.86 8.85
C ILE A 17 11.82 -20.68 9.60
N GLY A 18 13.00 -20.89 10.18
CA GLY A 18 13.74 -19.83 10.88
C GLY A 18 14.11 -18.66 9.95
N ILE A 19 14.72 -18.97 8.81
CA ILE A 19 15.14 -17.97 7.82
C ILE A 19 13.92 -17.21 7.26
N LEU A 20 12.85 -17.93 6.91
CA LEU A 20 11.63 -17.30 6.38
C LEU A 20 10.96 -16.40 7.42
N SER A 21 10.93 -16.82 8.70
CA SER A 21 10.35 -16.02 9.77
C SER A 21 11.09 -14.69 9.95
N GLU A 22 12.43 -14.70 9.86
CA GLU A 22 13.25 -13.49 9.96
C GLU A 22 12.99 -12.55 8.77
N LEU A 23 13.01 -13.08 7.55
CA LEU A 23 12.73 -12.31 6.34
C LEU A 23 11.32 -11.70 6.33
N ILE A 24 10.30 -12.45 6.78
CA ILE A 24 8.92 -11.95 6.89
C ILE A 24 8.81 -10.85 7.94
N SER A 25 9.58 -10.95 9.04
CA SER A 25 9.57 -9.94 10.10
C SER A 25 10.26 -8.65 9.70
N GLU A 26 11.28 -8.71 8.83
CA GLU A 26 12.04 -7.54 8.37
C GLU A 26 11.41 -6.88 7.14
N ALA A 27 10.68 -7.65 6.32
CA ALA A 27 9.91 -7.10 5.22
C ALA A 27 8.84 -6.13 5.77
N ASN A 28 8.90 -4.88 5.32
CA ASN A 28 7.87 -3.87 5.60
C ASN A 28 6.57 -4.21 4.86
N ASN A 29 5.90 -5.25 5.35
CA ASN A 29 4.79 -5.93 4.71
C ASN A 29 3.62 -5.00 4.45
N HIS A 30 3.44 -3.95 5.26
CA HIS A 30 2.31 -3.05 5.12
C HIS A 30 2.40 -2.18 3.87
N ASN A 31 3.56 -1.55 3.61
CA ASN A 31 3.73 -0.69 2.44
C ASN A 31 3.67 -1.50 1.14
N ALA A 32 4.34 -2.67 1.11
CA ALA A 32 4.28 -3.57 -0.03
C ALA A 32 2.85 -4.12 -0.26
N TYR A 33 2.14 -4.45 0.81
CA TYR A 33 0.73 -4.85 0.74
C TYR A 33 -0.16 -3.76 0.16
N LEU A 34 0.00 -2.51 0.60
CA LEU A 34 -0.77 -1.38 0.06
C LEU A 34 -0.45 -1.12 -1.42
N ALA A 35 0.82 -1.24 -1.81
CA ALA A 35 1.22 -1.10 -3.22
C ALA A 35 0.59 -2.19 -4.09
N LEU A 36 0.67 -3.45 -3.66
CA LEU A 36 0.04 -4.58 -4.38
C LEU A 36 -1.49 -4.43 -4.42
N LYS A 37 -2.10 -3.99 -3.32
CA LYS A 37 -3.53 -3.73 -3.26
C LYS A 37 -3.96 -2.66 -4.26
N LYS A 38 -3.17 -1.58 -4.41
CA LYS A 38 -3.42 -0.56 -5.44
C LYS A 38 -3.38 -1.17 -6.84
N GLU A 39 -2.32 -1.92 -7.16
CA GLU A 39 -2.15 -2.53 -8.49
C GLU A 39 -3.31 -3.45 -8.86
N ILE A 40 -3.75 -4.30 -7.93
CA ILE A 40 -4.91 -5.18 -8.15
C ILE A 40 -6.20 -4.38 -8.37
N ILE A 41 -6.42 -3.29 -7.64
CA ILE A 41 -7.61 -2.44 -7.82
C ILE A 41 -7.59 -1.77 -9.19
N ASP A 42 -6.44 -1.23 -9.61
CA ASP A 42 -6.26 -0.59 -10.91
C ASP A 42 -6.53 -1.60 -12.05
N GLU A 43 -6.04 -2.85 -11.93
CA GLU A 43 -6.32 -3.91 -12.89
C GLU A 43 -7.81 -4.29 -12.95
N ILE A 44 -8.46 -4.41 -11.80
CA ILE A 44 -9.91 -4.71 -11.74
C ILE A 44 -10.70 -3.60 -12.44
N GLU A 45 -10.38 -2.34 -12.18
CA GLU A 45 -11.10 -1.20 -12.75
C GLU A 45 -10.93 -1.11 -14.28
N LEU A 46 -9.71 -1.36 -14.77
CA LEU A 46 -9.36 -1.23 -16.18
C LEU A 46 -9.83 -2.42 -17.02
N PHE A 47 -9.67 -3.65 -16.52
CA PHE A 47 -9.83 -4.87 -17.32
C PHE A 47 -11.07 -5.70 -16.98
N TYR A 48 -11.58 -5.63 -15.74
CA TYR A 48 -12.61 -6.56 -15.27
C TYR A 48 -13.99 -5.93 -15.03
N LEU A 49 -14.12 -4.59 -15.06
CA LEU A 49 -15.39 -3.90 -14.83
C LEU A 49 -15.89 -3.13 -16.06
N LEU A 50 -17.16 -3.34 -16.42
CA LEU A 50 -17.87 -2.52 -17.40
C LEU A 50 -18.11 -1.10 -16.84
N PRO A 51 -18.24 -0.07 -17.72
CA PRO A 51 -18.50 1.31 -17.29
C PRO A 51 -19.75 1.48 -16.42
N SER A 52 -20.75 0.60 -16.55
CA SER A 52 -21.96 0.61 -15.71
C SER A 52 -21.72 -0.04 -14.34
N GLN A 53 -20.86 -1.04 -14.23
CA GLN A 53 -20.52 -1.72 -12.98
C GLN A 53 -19.62 -0.84 -12.11
N ARG A 54 -18.66 -0.13 -12.70
CA ARG A 54 -17.77 0.80 -11.98
C ARG A 54 -18.53 1.93 -11.29
N ARG A 55 -19.64 2.39 -11.87
CA ARG A 55 -20.49 3.44 -11.30
C ARG A 55 -21.50 2.92 -10.27
N ARG A 56 -21.55 1.60 -10.03
CA ARG A 56 -22.41 1.03 -8.99
C ARG A 56 -21.63 0.97 -7.68
N PRO A 57 -22.03 1.75 -6.65
CA PRO A 57 -21.33 1.78 -5.37
C PRO A 57 -21.37 0.42 -4.66
N ASP A 58 -22.37 -0.42 -4.95
CA ASP A 58 -22.47 -1.77 -4.38
C ASP A 58 -21.39 -2.74 -4.90
N TRP A 59 -20.76 -2.45 -6.05
CA TRP A 59 -19.81 -3.34 -6.73
C TRP A 59 -18.37 -2.81 -6.68
N PHE A 60 -18.19 -1.50 -6.77
CA PHE A 60 -16.88 -0.87 -6.66
C PHE A 60 -16.98 0.37 -5.78
N PRO A 61 -16.17 0.47 -4.71
CA PRO A 61 -16.24 1.60 -3.82
C PRO A 61 -15.76 2.87 -4.52
N GLU A 62 -16.55 3.94 -4.39
CA GLU A 62 -16.18 5.27 -4.89
C GLU A 62 -15.16 5.98 -3.98
N ILE A 63 -15.12 5.60 -2.70
CA ILE A 63 -14.29 6.23 -1.66
C ILE A 63 -13.54 5.14 -0.88
N PHE A 64 -12.23 5.36 -0.70
CA PHE A 64 -11.39 4.51 0.14
C PHE A 64 -10.96 5.26 1.42
N PHE A 65 -11.15 4.63 2.57
CA PHE A 65 -10.69 5.16 3.85
C PHE A 65 -9.36 4.52 4.24
N TYR A 66 -8.36 5.35 4.57
CA TYR A 66 -7.06 4.90 5.07
C TYR A 66 -6.70 5.65 6.35
N ILE A 67 -6.07 4.94 7.28
CA ILE A 67 -5.47 5.53 8.47
C ILE A 67 -3.99 5.72 8.15
N VAL A 68 -3.51 6.95 8.31
CA VAL A 68 -2.13 7.33 8.02
C VAL A 68 -1.68 8.34 9.07
N SER A 69 -0.38 8.37 9.36
CA SER A 69 0.16 9.33 10.31
C SER A 69 0.12 10.75 9.73
N SER A 70 -0.20 11.75 10.56
CA SER A 70 -0.23 13.16 10.13
C SER A 70 1.11 13.62 9.52
N ASN A 71 2.23 13.07 10.02
CA ASN A 71 3.57 13.36 9.52
C ASN A 71 3.79 12.88 8.07
N GLU A 72 3.29 11.69 7.73
CA GLU A 72 3.40 11.16 6.36
C GLU A 72 2.53 11.96 5.39
N VAL A 73 1.30 12.31 5.81
CA VAL A 73 0.43 13.19 5.01
C VAL A 73 1.10 14.54 4.77
N PHE A 74 1.74 15.11 5.79
CA PHE A 74 2.46 16.37 5.66
C PHE A 74 3.62 16.30 4.65
N LYS A 75 4.43 15.23 4.72
CA LYS A 75 5.50 14.98 3.73
C LYS A 75 4.95 14.88 2.31
N LEU A 76 3.82 14.18 2.13
CA LEU A 76 3.16 14.03 0.83
C LEU A 76 2.67 15.38 0.30
N ILE A 77 1.96 16.17 1.12
CA ILE A 77 1.47 17.51 0.74
C ILE A 77 2.63 18.40 0.30
N ASN A 78 3.73 18.42 1.06
CA ASN A 78 4.89 19.22 0.69
C ASN A 78 5.53 18.75 -0.61
N LYS A 79 5.59 17.44 -0.90
CA LYS A 79 6.08 16.90 -2.17
C LYS A 79 5.19 17.31 -3.35
N VAL A 80 3.88 17.32 -3.17
CA VAL A 80 2.91 17.73 -4.19
C VAL A 80 2.99 19.25 -4.45
N GLN A 81 3.21 20.05 -3.40
CA GLN A 81 3.32 21.51 -3.50
C GLN A 81 4.68 21.98 -4.02
N SER A 82 5.77 21.27 -3.73
CA SER A 82 7.13 21.64 -4.13
C SER A 82 7.42 21.45 -5.63
N ASN A 83 6.41 21.12 -6.44
CA ASN A 83 6.50 20.84 -7.87
C ASN A 83 7.47 19.69 -8.25
N ASN A 84 7.96 18.92 -7.26
CA ASN A 84 8.78 17.72 -7.44
C ASN A 84 7.91 16.45 -7.54
N TRP A 85 6.78 16.56 -8.24
CA TRP A 85 5.88 15.42 -8.45
C TRP A 85 6.27 14.73 -9.76
N GLU A 86 6.75 13.49 -9.65
CA GLU A 86 7.31 12.73 -10.79
C GLU A 86 6.24 11.93 -11.55
N GLU A 87 5.04 11.73 -10.98
CA GLU A 87 3.98 10.95 -11.62
C GLU A 87 3.12 11.78 -12.57
N PHE A 88 2.54 11.11 -13.58
CA PHE A 88 1.72 11.71 -14.62
C PHE A 88 0.51 12.48 -14.10
N THR A 89 -0.08 12.04 -12.98
CA THR A 89 -1.28 12.67 -12.42
C THR A 89 -0.95 13.26 -11.06
N LYS A 90 -1.04 14.58 -10.95
CA LYS A 90 -0.89 15.28 -9.68
C LYS A 90 -2.16 15.08 -8.83
N PRO A 91 -2.05 14.60 -7.59
CA PRO A 91 -3.21 14.43 -6.72
C PRO A 91 -3.79 15.79 -6.32
N ILE A 92 -5.12 15.85 -6.20
CA ILE A 92 -5.83 17.03 -5.70
C ILE A 92 -5.95 16.91 -4.19
N ILE A 93 -5.51 17.93 -3.47
CA ILE A 93 -5.59 18.02 -2.01
C ILE A 93 -6.73 18.98 -1.68
N SER A 94 -7.69 18.53 -0.87
CA SER A 94 -8.80 19.37 -0.41
C SER A 94 -8.33 20.38 0.66
N ASP A 95 -8.83 21.61 0.59
CA ASP A 95 -8.56 22.66 1.58
C ASP A 95 -8.98 22.25 3.00
N THR A 96 -9.98 21.38 3.14
CA THR A 96 -10.40 20.86 4.44
C THR A 96 -9.31 20.01 5.09
N VAL A 97 -8.55 19.25 4.30
CA VAL A 97 -7.42 18.44 4.79
C VAL A 97 -6.28 19.36 5.25
N LEU A 98 -6.00 20.44 4.51
CA LEU A 98 -4.99 21.43 4.87
C LEU A 98 -5.33 22.15 6.19
N LYS A 99 -6.60 22.53 6.37
CA LYS A 99 -7.11 23.13 7.61
C LYS A 99 -7.03 22.16 8.79
N ALA A 100 -7.44 20.91 8.60
CA ALA A 100 -7.40 19.88 9.65
C ALA A 100 -5.97 19.56 10.12
N LEU A 101 -4.98 19.71 9.24
CA LEU A 101 -3.56 19.51 9.56
C LEU A 101 -2.86 20.75 10.15
N GLY A 102 -3.59 21.84 10.40
CA GLY A 102 -3.06 23.05 11.02
C GLY A 102 -2.26 23.96 10.09
N ARG A 103 -2.42 23.83 8.76
CA ARG A 103 -1.87 24.79 7.80
C ARG A 103 -2.89 25.91 7.59
N GLU A 104 -2.97 26.82 8.57
CA GLU A 104 -3.38 28.18 8.24
C GLU A 104 -2.27 28.75 7.35
N GLU A 105 -2.66 29.16 6.14
CA GLU A 105 -1.79 29.96 5.29
C GLU A 105 -1.39 31.19 6.10
N ASN A 106 -0.13 31.24 6.53
CA ASN A 106 0.50 32.48 6.95
C ASN A 106 0.47 33.41 5.74
N LYS A 107 -0.53 34.29 5.76
CA LYS A 107 -0.79 35.35 4.81
C LYS A 107 0.28 36.43 4.86
#